data_AF-A0A1M4V8N6-F1
#
_entry.id   AF-A0A1M4V8N6-F1
#
_cell.length_a   1.000
_cell.length_b   1.000
_cell.length_c   1.000
_cell.angle_alpha   90.00
_cell.angle_beta   90.00
_cell.angle_gamma   90.00
#
_symmetry.space_group_name_H-M   'P 1'
#
loop_
_entity.id
_entity.type
_entity.pdbx_description
1 polymer ?
#
loop_
_entity_poly.entity_id
_entity_poly.type
_entity_poly.pdbx_seq_one_letter_code
_entity_poly.pdbx_strand_id
1 'polypeptide(L)'
;MGQRISFFKNNFNKGLKDLIFENFSAFRQWHLDSAKSSMEDLNEPYGNEILENYLHQENNLKKDFHKLDKRLIDELTAKFVADYCDTTDGEGKILEFLEPSVNKWRYEASTEMVMQTGDKDFVQFWNFLIRGRSLKDNADFDSYSNDFKIGFLTFDEHQLLKAKIELYFGNPEQLKHNFWTEEEKLKEQNAIKDSKNGTYSLSGHNPKSSGLENVLQVLNQMTHEKNELITSIE
;
A
#
# COMPACT_ATOMS: atom_id res chain seq x y z
N MET A 1 -12.09 -13.34 5.97
CA MET A 1 -11.38 -12.74 4.81
C MET A 1 -9.97 -12.41 5.32
N GLY A 2 -8.92 -12.77 4.58
CA GLY A 2 -7.53 -12.57 5.04
C GLY A 2 -7.03 -11.17 4.69
N GLN A 3 -5.91 -10.77 5.29
CA GLN A 3 -5.34 -9.45 5.02
C GLN A 3 -5.05 -9.26 3.51
N ARG A 4 -5.21 -8.07 2.94
CA ARG A 4 -4.97 -7.70 1.54
C ARG A 4 -3.86 -6.67 1.45
N ILE A 5 -3.17 -6.65 0.33
CA ILE A 5 -2.24 -5.60 -0.05
C ILE A 5 -2.83 -4.87 -1.24
N SER A 6 -3.13 -3.59 -1.03
CA SER A 6 -3.68 -2.67 -2.01
C SER A 6 -2.63 -1.60 -2.33
N PHE A 7 -2.53 -1.22 -3.61
CA PHE A 7 -1.56 -0.25 -4.08
C PHE A 7 -2.26 1.04 -4.48
N PHE A 8 -1.58 2.16 -4.25
CA PHE A 8 -2.07 3.48 -4.57
C PHE A 8 -0.95 4.34 -5.15
N LYS A 9 -1.30 5.23 -6.07
CA LYS A 9 -0.46 6.37 -6.45
C LYS A 9 -1.17 7.65 -6.04
N ASN A 10 -0.40 8.71 -5.76
CA ASN A 10 -1.03 10.01 -5.55
C ASN A 10 -1.17 10.79 -6.86
N ASN A 11 -2.15 11.69 -6.89
CA ASN A 11 -2.47 12.50 -8.07
C ASN A 11 -1.70 13.82 -8.14
N PHE A 12 -0.86 14.11 -7.15
CA PHE A 12 -0.23 15.43 -6.97
C PHE A 12 1.28 15.45 -7.20
N ASN A 13 1.90 14.32 -7.55
CA ASN A 13 3.36 14.17 -7.67
C ASN A 13 4.11 14.64 -6.40
N LYS A 14 3.56 14.31 -5.22
CA LYS A 14 4.13 14.67 -3.90
C LYS A 14 4.47 13.43 -3.10
N GLY A 15 5.41 13.55 -2.18
CA GLY A 15 5.66 12.48 -1.21
C GLY A 15 4.50 12.37 -0.21
N LEU A 16 4.28 11.18 0.35
CA LEU A 16 3.23 10.90 1.34
C LEU A 16 3.33 11.85 2.54
N LYS A 17 4.56 12.16 2.96
CA LYS A 17 4.81 13.15 4.02
C LYS A 17 4.24 14.53 3.68
N ASP A 18 4.47 15.00 2.46
CA ASP A 18 4.00 16.31 2.01
C ASP A 18 2.48 16.33 1.85
N LEU A 19 1.89 15.23 1.35
CA LEU A 19 0.43 15.07 1.27
C LEU A 19 -0.22 15.19 2.65
N ILE A 20 0.34 14.50 3.66
CA ILE A 20 -0.14 14.58 5.03
C ILE A 20 -0.01 16.01 5.57
N PHE A 21 1.13 16.67 5.38
CA PHE A 21 1.35 18.03 5.88
C PHE A 21 0.35 19.03 5.29
N GLU A 22 0.14 19.00 3.99
CA GLU A 22 -0.73 19.96 3.29
C GLU A 22 -2.20 19.75 3.61
N ASN A 23 -2.61 18.51 3.85
CA ASN A 23 -3.99 18.15 4.14
C ASN A 23 -4.29 18.04 5.64
N PHE A 24 -3.31 18.26 6.52
CA PHE A 24 -3.45 17.96 7.95
C PHE A 24 -4.64 18.66 8.60
N SER A 25 -4.85 19.96 8.33
CA SER A 25 -5.94 20.71 8.96
C SER A 25 -7.32 20.18 8.54
N ALA A 26 -7.47 19.80 7.25
CA ALA A 26 -8.71 19.23 6.74
C ALA A 26 -8.93 17.80 7.25
N PHE A 27 -7.88 16.98 7.23
CA PHE A 27 -7.86 15.64 7.83
C PHE A 27 -8.25 15.66 9.31
N ARG A 28 -7.63 16.56 10.10
CA ARG A 28 -7.93 16.74 11.52
C ARG A 28 -9.39 17.06 11.74
N GLN A 29 -9.93 18.05 11.02
CA GLN A 29 -11.32 18.45 11.18
C GLN A 29 -12.27 17.28 10.86
N TRP A 30 -12.03 16.63 9.72
CA TRP A 30 -12.78 15.45 9.31
C TRP A 30 -12.74 14.34 10.38
N HIS A 31 -11.56 14.01 10.91
CA HIS A 31 -11.42 12.94 11.90
C HIS A 31 -12.16 13.25 13.20
N LEU A 32 -12.05 14.49 13.70
CA LEU A 32 -12.73 14.91 14.92
C LEU A 32 -14.26 14.93 14.75
N ASP A 33 -14.75 15.32 13.56
CA ASP A 33 -16.17 15.25 13.24
C ASP A 33 -16.66 13.80 13.16
N SER A 34 -15.91 12.91 12.51
CA SER A 34 -16.20 11.47 12.48
C SER A 34 -16.18 10.85 13.88
N ALA A 35 -15.24 11.24 14.74
CA ALA A 35 -15.16 10.76 16.11
C ALA A 35 -16.35 11.19 16.95
N LYS A 36 -16.78 12.44 16.79
CA LYS A 36 -17.99 12.94 17.42
C LYS A 36 -19.24 12.17 16.94
N SER A 37 -19.41 11.99 15.64
CA SER A 37 -20.53 11.21 15.08
C SER A 37 -20.55 9.77 15.59
N SER A 38 -19.39 9.09 15.63
CA SER A 38 -19.29 7.73 16.15
C SER A 38 -19.74 7.62 17.61
N MET A 39 -19.33 8.57 18.45
CA MET A 39 -19.77 8.60 19.85
C MET A 39 -21.25 8.94 20.00
N GLU A 40 -21.79 9.84 19.19
CA GLU A 40 -23.21 10.23 19.24
C GLU A 40 -24.14 9.12 18.73
N ASP A 41 -23.77 8.46 17.63
CA ASP A 41 -24.62 7.50 16.92
C ASP A 41 -24.45 6.05 17.45
N LEU A 42 -23.23 5.67 17.83
CA LEU A 42 -22.87 4.29 18.18
C LEU A 42 -22.40 4.14 19.63
N ASN A 43 -22.09 5.26 20.32
CA ASN A 43 -21.45 5.25 21.64
C ASN A 43 -20.14 4.43 21.66
N GLU A 44 -19.38 4.54 20.57
CA GLU A 44 -18.11 3.84 20.36
C GLU A 44 -17.00 4.82 19.93
N PRO A 45 -15.77 4.70 20.48
CA PRO A 45 -14.65 5.56 20.12
C PRO A 45 -14.22 5.34 18.67
N TYR A 46 -13.81 6.42 17.99
CA TYR A 46 -13.46 6.38 16.57
C TYR A 46 -11.94 6.29 16.39
N GLY A 47 -11.41 5.12 16.72
CA GLY A 47 -9.98 4.82 16.57
C GLY A 47 -9.22 4.97 17.89
N ASN A 48 -7.99 5.46 17.80
CA ASN A 48 -7.04 5.43 18.90
C ASN A 48 -7.03 6.73 19.71
N GLU A 49 -7.20 6.62 21.04
CA GLU A 49 -7.23 7.73 21.99
C GLU A 49 -5.98 8.64 21.93
N ILE A 50 -4.79 8.09 21.68
CA ILE A 50 -3.56 8.89 21.61
C ILE A 50 -3.57 9.78 20.35
N LEU A 51 -4.03 9.24 19.22
CA LEU A 51 -4.20 10.02 17.99
C LEU A 51 -5.28 11.09 18.19
N GLU A 52 -6.43 10.72 18.74
CA GLU A 52 -7.54 11.66 19.00
C GLU A 52 -7.08 12.82 19.90
N ASN A 53 -6.42 12.51 21.02
CA ASN A 53 -5.87 13.51 21.95
C ASN A 53 -4.88 14.45 21.25
N TYR A 54 -4.00 13.90 20.41
CA TYR A 54 -3.07 14.69 19.62
C TYR A 54 -3.81 15.64 18.65
N LEU A 55 -4.80 15.13 17.93
CA LEU A 55 -5.59 15.93 16.98
C LEU A 55 -6.42 17.01 17.69
N HIS A 56 -6.92 16.76 18.90
CA HIS A 56 -7.58 17.81 19.68
C HIS A 56 -6.63 18.96 20.07
N GLN A 57 -5.39 18.65 20.44
CA GLN A 57 -4.42 19.63 20.95
C GLN A 57 -3.70 20.41 19.85
N GLU A 58 -3.40 19.78 18.72
CA GLU A 58 -2.58 20.36 17.66
C GLU A 58 -3.43 20.83 16.47
N ASN A 59 -3.34 22.13 16.16
CA ASN A 59 -4.06 22.72 15.03
C ASN A 59 -3.32 22.59 13.69
N ASN A 60 -2.01 22.38 13.74
CA ASN A 60 -1.15 22.22 12.56
C ASN A 60 -0.08 21.17 12.86
N LEU A 61 0.25 20.35 11.88
CA LEU A 61 1.41 19.45 11.92
C LEU A 61 2.67 20.32 11.78
N LYS A 62 3.11 20.93 12.90
CA LYS A 62 4.30 21.81 12.93
C LYS A 62 5.53 21.09 12.36
N LYS A 63 6.56 21.88 11.99
CA LYS A 63 7.91 21.47 11.49
C LYS A 63 8.65 20.41 12.31
N ASP A 64 8.13 20.02 13.47
CA ASP A 64 8.72 19.06 14.40
C ASP A 64 8.12 17.65 14.26
N PHE A 65 7.72 17.23 13.05
CA PHE A 65 7.37 15.83 12.76
C PHE A 65 8.41 14.83 13.31
N HIS A 66 9.69 15.22 13.31
CA HIS A 66 10.77 14.42 13.89
C HIS A 66 10.71 14.28 15.42
N LYS A 67 10.05 15.19 16.14
CA LYS A 67 9.86 15.14 17.60
C LYS A 67 8.67 14.29 18.04
N LEU A 68 7.74 13.99 17.13
CA LEU A 68 6.61 13.13 17.42
C LEU A 68 7.06 11.69 17.64
N ASP A 69 6.36 10.96 18.50
CA ASP A 69 6.60 9.53 18.66
C ASP A 69 6.36 8.78 17.34
N LYS A 70 7.17 7.76 17.06
CA LYS A 70 7.09 6.97 15.83
C LYS A 70 5.70 6.34 15.65
N ARG A 71 5.16 5.78 16.73
CA ARG A 71 3.89 5.07 16.71
C ARG A 71 2.72 6.02 16.44
N LEU A 72 2.81 7.26 16.95
CA LEU A 72 1.84 8.31 16.62
C LEU A 72 1.90 8.72 15.13
N ILE A 73 3.11 8.85 14.56
CA ILE A 73 3.28 9.14 13.13
C ILE A 73 2.67 8.03 12.29
N ASP A 74 2.96 6.78 12.62
CA ASP A 74 2.48 5.62 11.89
C ASP A 74 0.94 5.51 12.00
N GLU A 75 0.35 5.71 13.18
CA GLU A 75 -1.11 5.73 13.34
C GLU A 75 -1.77 6.86 12.55
N LEU A 76 -1.19 8.06 12.59
CA LEU A 76 -1.65 9.20 11.79
C LEU A 76 -1.61 8.88 10.29
N THR A 77 -0.53 8.21 9.85
CA THR A 77 -0.34 7.79 8.45
C THR A 77 -1.37 6.74 8.05
N ALA A 78 -1.62 5.73 8.89
CA ALA A 78 -2.65 4.73 8.65
C ALA A 78 -4.02 5.37 8.50
N LYS A 79 -4.43 6.22 9.46
CA LYS A 79 -5.76 6.84 9.45
C LYS A 79 -5.93 7.82 8.27
N PHE A 80 -4.86 8.52 7.89
CA PHE A 80 -4.87 9.39 6.72
C PHE A 80 -5.06 8.60 5.42
N VAL A 81 -4.26 7.55 5.21
CA VAL A 81 -4.29 6.77 3.96
C VAL A 81 -5.53 5.89 3.85
N ALA A 82 -5.88 5.16 4.91
CA ALA A 82 -6.95 4.17 4.89
C ALA A 82 -8.34 4.81 4.86
N ASP A 83 -8.56 5.88 5.65
CA ASP A 83 -9.90 6.41 5.81
C ASP A 83 -10.06 7.75 5.10
N TYR A 84 -9.21 8.73 5.41
CA TYR A 84 -9.40 10.08 4.90
C TYR A 84 -9.26 10.14 3.37
N CYS A 85 -8.22 9.54 2.80
CA CYS A 85 -8.01 9.53 1.36
C CYS A 85 -9.05 8.71 0.58
N ASP A 86 -9.76 7.78 1.22
CA ASP A 86 -10.81 7.01 0.55
C ASP A 86 -12.15 7.77 0.51
N THR A 87 -12.44 8.60 1.52
CA THR A 87 -13.69 9.37 1.60
C THR A 87 -13.81 10.54 0.61
N THR A 88 -12.72 10.95 -0.04
CA THR A 88 -12.74 12.01 -1.06
C THR A 88 -13.14 11.44 -2.43
N ASP A 89 -14.43 11.17 -2.63
CA ASP A 89 -14.95 10.71 -3.93
C ASP A 89 -14.95 11.83 -4.99
N GLY A 90 -14.50 11.54 -6.22
CA GLY A 90 -14.60 12.43 -7.39
C GLY A 90 -13.30 13.09 -7.88
N GLU A 91 -13.43 14.19 -8.63
CA GLU A 91 -12.34 15.04 -9.14
C GLU A 91 -11.64 15.75 -7.97
N GLY A 92 -10.75 15.03 -7.28
CA GLY A 92 -10.11 15.48 -6.05
C GLY A 92 -9.53 14.37 -5.17
N LYS A 93 -9.67 13.09 -5.57
CA LYS A 93 -9.14 11.95 -4.80
C LYS A 93 -7.62 12.07 -4.62
N ILE A 94 -7.16 12.05 -3.37
CA ILE A 94 -5.73 12.19 -3.04
C ILE A 94 -4.93 11.01 -3.55
N LEU A 95 -5.50 9.81 -3.40
CA LEU A 95 -4.89 8.54 -3.77
C LEU A 95 -5.76 7.79 -4.80
N GLU A 96 -5.16 7.46 -5.94
CA GLU A 96 -5.77 6.60 -6.95
C GLU A 96 -5.37 5.15 -6.69
N PHE A 97 -6.37 4.27 -6.56
CA PHE A 97 -6.17 2.85 -6.41
C PHE A 97 -5.60 2.22 -7.69
N LEU A 98 -4.60 1.36 -7.53
CA LEU A 98 -3.97 0.61 -8.61
C LEU A 98 -4.35 -0.86 -8.49
N GLU A 99 -5.05 -1.37 -9.49
CA GLU A 99 -5.40 -2.78 -9.56
C GLU A 99 -4.19 -3.66 -9.96
N PRO A 100 -4.14 -4.92 -9.48
CA PRO A 100 -5.08 -5.57 -8.56
C PRO A 100 -4.67 -5.53 -7.08
N SER A 101 -5.66 -5.54 -6.18
CA SER A 101 -5.46 -5.83 -4.75
C SER A 101 -5.53 -7.34 -4.48
N VAL A 102 -4.49 -7.88 -3.85
CA VAL A 102 -4.32 -9.32 -3.64
C VAL A 102 -4.15 -9.62 -2.15
N ASN A 103 -4.69 -10.75 -1.69
CA ASN A 103 -4.50 -11.19 -0.31
C ASN A 103 -3.01 -11.34 0.05
N LYS A 104 -2.59 -10.83 1.21
CA LYS A 104 -1.23 -10.88 1.75
C LYS A 104 -0.62 -12.28 1.77
N TRP A 105 -1.40 -13.32 2.08
CA TRP A 105 -0.90 -14.71 2.08
C TRP A 105 -0.38 -15.16 0.70
N ARG A 106 -0.83 -14.54 -0.39
CA ARG A 106 -0.31 -14.79 -1.75
C ARG A 106 1.11 -14.27 -1.96
N TYR A 107 1.62 -13.43 -1.06
CA TYR A 107 2.98 -12.91 -1.09
C TYR A 107 3.96 -13.79 -0.32
N GLU A 108 3.52 -14.83 0.41
CA GLU A 108 4.38 -15.63 1.29
C GLU A 108 5.52 -16.30 0.50
N ALA A 109 5.18 -17.11 -0.50
CA ALA A 109 6.17 -17.80 -1.33
C ALA A 109 7.05 -16.83 -2.14
N SER A 110 6.45 -15.74 -2.64
CA SER A 110 7.21 -14.67 -3.32
C SER A 110 8.19 -14.00 -2.37
N THR A 111 7.81 -13.78 -1.11
CA THR A 111 8.68 -13.22 -0.07
C THR A 111 9.82 -14.17 0.22
N GLU A 112 9.57 -15.47 0.36
CA GLU A 112 10.64 -16.46 0.54
C GLU A 112 11.64 -16.43 -0.62
N MET A 113 11.14 -16.34 -1.86
CA MET A 113 12.00 -16.21 -3.05
C MET A 113 12.86 -14.95 -3.01
N VAL A 114 12.27 -13.79 -2.68
CA VAL A 114 13.04 -12.54 -2.54
C VAL A 114 14.11 -12.67 -1.46
N MET A 115 13.78 -13.25 -0.30
CA MET A 115 14.72 -13.45 0.81
C MET A 115 15.89 -14.36 0.42
N GLN A 116 15.64 -15.39 -0.40
CA GLN A 116 16.67 -16.31 -0.89
C GLN A 116 17.69 -15.66 -1.85
N THR A 117 17.36 -14.51 -2.47
CA THR A 117 18.32 -13.79 -3.31
C THR A 117 19.52 -13.24 -2.53
N GLY A 118 19.33 -12.96 -1.23
CA GLY A 118 20.35 -12.35 -0.36
C GLY A 118 20.67 -10.88 -0.69
N ASP A 119 19.98 -10.28 -1.67
CA ASP A 119 20.15 -8.87 -2.03
C ASP A 119 19.45 -7.98 -1.00
N LYS A 120 20.24 -7.25 -0.21
CA LYS A 120 19.74 -6.47 0.92
C LYS A 120 18.77 -5.36 0.50
N ASP A 121 19.07 -4.67 -0.60
CA ASP A 121 18.26 -3.55 -1.07
C ASP A 121 16.92 -4.09 -1.62
N PHE A 122 16.99 -5.19 -2.38
CA PHE A 122 15.79 -5.84 -2.88
C PHE A 122 14.88 -6.34 -1.75
N VAL A 123 15.47 -7.02 -0.76
CA VAL A 123 14.75 -7.49 0.43
C VAL A 123 14.14 -6.32 1.22
N GLN A 124 14.86 -5.22 1.36
CA GLN A 124 14.38 -4.04 2.07
C GLN A 124 13.18 -3.40 1.37
N PHE A 125 13.28 -3.10 0.07
CA PHE A 125 12.18 -2.48 -0.68
C PHE A 125 10.97 -3.40 -0.78
N TRP A 126 11.19 -4.71 -0.93
CA TRP A 126 10.13 -5.69 -0.84
C TRP A 126 9.43 -5.59 0.51
N ASN A 127 10.19 -5.65 1.62
CA ASN A 127 9.68 -5.53 2.99
C ASN A 127 8.85 -4.27 3.24
N PHE A 128 9.25 -3.12 2.71
CA PHE A 128 8.46 -1.90 2.82
C PHE A 128 7.06 -2.06 2.22
N LEU A 129 6.90 -2.76 1.10
CA LEU A 129 5.59 -2.96 0.47
C LEU A 129 4.69 -3.92 1.25
N ILE A 130 5.21 -5.04 1.74
CA ILE A 130 4.39 -6.11 2.35
C ILE A 130 4.32 -6.08 3.88
N ARG A 131 5.21 -5.32 4.55
CA ARG A 131 5.23 -5.16 6.01
C ARG A 131 4.95 -3.74 6.47
N GLY A 132 5.07 -2.76 5.58
CA GLY A 132 4.94 -1.35 5.87
C GLY A 132 6.27 -0.67 6.19
N ARG A 133 6.27 0.66 6.16
CA ARG A 133 7.43 1.53 6.40
C ARG A 133 7.00 2.76 7.17
N SER A 134 7.71 3.10 8.25
CA SER A 134 7.47 4.34 8.98
C SER A 134 7.98 5.55 8.21
N LEU A 135 7.19 6.63 8.19
CA LEU A 135 7.61 7.94 7.66
C LEU A 135 8.73 8.60 8.50
N LYS A 136 8.99 8.12 9.72
CA LYS A 136 9.95 8.73 10.63
C LYS A 136 11.39 8.44 10.24
N ASP A 137 11.72 7.17 10.01
CA ASP A 137 13.10 6.68 10.05
C ASP A 137 13.36 5.42 9.19
N ASN A 138 12.51 5.12 8.19
CA ASN A 138 12.60 3.91 7.37
C ASN A 138 12.58 2.59 8.16
N ALA A 139 12.20 2.63 9.44
CA ALA A 139 11.98 1.44 10.23
C ALA A 139 10.64 0.78 9.86
N ASP A 140 10.43 -0.42 10.40
CA ASP A 140 9.17 -1.14 10.28
C ASP A 140 8.00 -0.28 10.81
N PHE A 141 6.86 -0.37 10.14
CA PHE A 141 5.64 0.33 10.56
C PHE A 141 5.09 -0.23 11.89
N ASP A 142 4.72 0.66 12.82
CA ASP A 142 4.21 0.33 14.16
C ASP A 142 2.96 1.15 14.48
N SER A 143 1.77 0.52 14.49
CA SER A 143 0.50 1.18 14.79
C SER A 143 -0.07 0.78 16.16
N TYR A 144 -1.03 1.56 16.64
CA TYR A 144 -1.84 1.19 17.81
C TYR A 144 -2.95 0.21 17.47
N SER A 145 -3.56 0.36 16.29
CA SER A 145 -4.70 -0.45 15.86
C SER A 145 -4.32 -1.84 15.36
N ASN A 146 -3.05 -2.11 14.99
CA ASN A 146 -2.57 -3.37 14.35
C ASN A 146 -3.29 -3.78 13.04
N ASP A 147 -4.48 -3.25 12.79
CA ASP A 147 -5.39 -3.62 11.70
C ASP A 147 -4.88 -3.11 10.35
N PHE A 148 -4.28 -1.93 10.33
CA PHE A 148 -3.78 -1.29 9.11
C PHE A 148 -2.29 -0.98 9.21
N LYS A 149 -1.55 -1.32 8.17
CA LYS A 149 -0.15 -0.90 7.99
C LYS A 149 0.05 -0.24 6.65
N ILE A 150 0.83 0.84 6.65
CA ILE A 150 1.15 1.58 5.43
C ILE A 150 2.60 1.34 5.04
N GLY A 151 2.81 0.97 3.79
CA GLY A 151 4.12 0.97 3.15
C GLY A 151 4.18 2.05 2.08
N PHE A 152 5.39 2.47 1.72
CA PHE A 152 5.58 3.33 0.56
C PHE A 152 7.01 3.22 0.01
N LEU A 153 7.13 3.43 -1.30
CA LEU A 153 8.38 3.55 -2.02
C LEU A 153 8.37 4.86 -2.81
N THR A 154 9.48 5.58 -2.75
CA THR A 154 9.75 6.70 -3.67
C THR A 154 9.85 6.22 -5.10
N PHE A 155 9.74 7.15 -6.06
CA PHE A 155 9.86 6.85 -7.49
C PHE A 155 11.13 6.01 -7.80
N ASP A 156 12.28 6.43 -7.28
CA ASP A 156 13.53 5.74 -7.54
C ASP A 156 13.56 4.35 -6.90
N GLU A 157 13.01 4.20 -5.68
CA GLU A 157 12.97 2.91 -4.98
C GLU A 157 12.09 1.87 -5.70
N HIS A 158 10.95 2.27 -6.26
CA HIS A 158 10.10 1.31 -6.99
C HIS A 158 10.66 0.99 -8.40
N GLN A 159 11.39 1.91 -9.05
CA GLN A 159 12.17 1.59 -10.25
C GLN A 159 13.29 0.58 -9.95
N LEU A 160 14.00 0.77 -8.84
CA LEU A 160 15.02 -0.18 -8.37
C LEU A 160 14.38 -1.54 -8.08
N LEU A 161 13.25 -1.57 -7.37
CA LEU A 161 12.52 -2.80 -7.09
C LEU A 161 12.13 -3.53 -8.39
N LYS A 162 11.57 -2.82 -9.37
CA LYS A 162 11.23 -3.39 -10.68
C LYS A 162 12.45 -4.04 -11.34
N ALA A 163 13.55 -3.30 -11.43
CA ALA A 163 14.78 -3.78 -12.04
C ALA A 163 15.34 -5.01 -11.33
N LYS A 164 15.24 -5.07 -10.00
CA LYS A 164 15.67 -6.24 -9.20
C LYS A 164 14.78 -7.45 -9.45
N ILE A 165 13.45 -7.28 -9.50
CA ILE A 165 12.55 -8.39 -9.82
C ILE A 165 12.88 -8.95 -11.20
N GLU A 166 13.04 -8.08 -12.21
CA GLU A 166 13.36 -8.49 -13.58
C GLU A 166 14.74 -9.17 -13.67
N LEU A 167 15.73 -8.70 -12.92
CA LEU A 167 17.06 -9.30 -12.85
C LEU A 167 17.04 -10.73 -12.29
N TYR A 168 16.32 -10.94 -11.18
CA TYR A 168 16.35 -12.24 -10.46
C TYR A 168 15.33 -13.24 -10.99
N PHE A 169 14.17 -12.78 -11.47
CA PHE A 169 13.04 -13.65 -11.79
C PHE A 169 12.51 -13.47 -13.21
N GLY A 170 12.96 -12.44 -13.92
CA GLY A 170 12.52 -12.11 -15.26
C GLY A 170 11.28 -11.20 -15.30
N ASN A 171 10.88 -10.84 -16.51
CA ASN A 171 9.68 -10.06 -16.76
C ASN A 171 8.38 -10.89 -16.49
N PRO A 172 7.18 -10.29 -16.57
CA PRO A 172 5.93 -11.01 -16.30
C PRO A 172 5.73 -12.30 -17.13
N GLU A 173 6.14 -12.31 -18.41
CA GLU A 173 6.03 -13.50 -19.25
C GLU A 173 7.00 -14.61 -18.82
N GLN A 174 8.22 -14.24 -18.43
CA GLN A 174 9.22 -15.16 -17.92
C GLN A 174 8.82 -15.75 -16.57
N LEU A 175 8.25 -14.94 -15.66
CA LEU A 175 7.68 -15.42 -14.39
C LEU A 175 6.63 -16.50 -14.64
N LYS A 176 5.68 -16.24 -15.55
CA LYS A 176 4.67 -17.23 -15.94
C LYS A 176 5.29 -18.48 -16.54
N HIS A 177 6.26 -18.32 -17.44
CA HIS A 177 6.95 -19.46 -18.04
C HIS A 177 7.65 -20.34 -17.00
N ASN A 178 8.35 -19.72 -16.04
CA ASN A 178 9.22 -20.39 -15.07
C ASN A 178 8.46 -21.00 -13.89
N PHE A 179 7.34 -20.39 -13.47
CA PHE A 179 6.66 -20.77 -12.23
C PHE A 179 5.28 -21.39 -12.43
N TRP A 180 4.61 -21.13 -13.56
CA TRP A 180 3.27 -21.67 -13.79
C TRP A 180 3.31 -23.06 -14.42
N THR A 181 2.38 -23.90 -13.99
CA THR A 181 2.06 -25.17 -14.62
C THR A 181 1.31 -24.95 -15.94
N GLU A 182 1.35 -25.93 -16.84
CA GLU A 182 0.57 -25.87 -18.09
C GLU A 182 -0.95 -25.80 -17.83
N GLU A 183 -1.43 -26.39 -16.73
CA GLU A 183 -2.84 -26.29 -16.32
C GLU A 183 -3.23 -24.86 -15.97
N GLU A 184 -2.39 -24.15 -15.21
CA GLU A 184 -2.63 -22.74 -14.85
C GLU A 184 -2.60 -21.82 -16.07
N LYS A 185 -1.64 -22.04 -16.99
CA LYS A 185 -1.56 -21.31 -18.26
C LYS A 185 -2.81 -21.53 -19.11
N LEU A 186 -3.31 -22.77 -19.17
CA LEU A 186 -4.54 -23.10 -19.91
C LEU A 186 -5.78 -22.47 -19.28
N LYS A 187 -5.88 -22.45 -17.94
CA LYS A 187 -6.96 -21.76 -17.22
C LYS A 187 -7.00 -20.27 -17.55
N GLU A 188 -5.85 -19.62 -17.58
CA GLU A 188 -5.77 -18.20 -17.96
C GLU A 188 -6.21 -17.97 -19.40
N GLN A 189 -5.69 -18.77 -20.34
CA GLN A 189 -6.09 -18.65 -21.75
C GLN A 189 -7.60 -18.81 -21.96
N ASN A 190 -8.24 -19.72 -21.22
CA ASN A 190 -9.68 -19.91 -21.28
C ASN A 190 -10.43 -18.72 -20.64
N ALA A 191 -9.97 -18.21 -19.49
CA ALA A 191 -10.56 -17.04 -18.84
C ALA A 191 -10.49 -15.78 -19.71
N ILE A 192 -9.38 -15.57 -20.44
CA ILE A 192 -9.23 -14.47 -21.41
C ILE A 192 -10.25 -14.61 -22.55
N LYS A 193 -10.38 -15.82 -23.11
CA LYS A 193 -11.34 -16.10 -24.20
C LYS A 193 -12.79 -15.87 -23.79
N ASP A 194 -13.12 -16.18 -22.53
CA ASP A 194 -14.46 -16.04 -21.99
C ASP A 194 -14.72 -14.65 -21.36
N SER A 195 -13.77 -13.73 -21.44
CA SER A 195 -13.89 -12.40 -20.84
C SER A 195 -15.00 -11.59 -21.51
N LYS A 196 -15.96 -11.12 -20.70
CA LYS A 196 -16.92 -10.10 -21.11
C LYS A 196 -16.35 -8.75 -20.69
N ASN A 197 -16.20 -7.83 -21.64
CA ASN A 197 -15.66 -6.48 -21.45
C ASN A 197 -14.16 -6.42 -21.06
N GLY A 198 -13.37 -7.44 -21.41
CA GLY A 198 -11.91 -7.44 -21.20
C GLY A 198 -11.48 -7.71 -19.74
N THR A 199 -12.42 -7.94 -18.83
CA THR A 199 -12.14 -8.32 -17.44
C THR A 199 -12.28 -9.84 -17.28
N TYR A 200 -11.24 -10.50 -16.77
CA TYR A 200 -11.28 -11.92 -16.42
C TYR A 200 -10.66 -12.13 -15.04
N SER A 201 -11.28 -12.99 -14.23
CA SER A 201 -10.83 -13.28 -12.87
C SER A 201 -10.05 -14.60 -12.86
N LEU A 202 -8.76 -14.53 -12.53
CA LEU A 202 -7.94 -15.71 -12.28
C LEU A 202 -8.09 -16.10 -10.81
N SER A 203 -9.08 -16.94 -10.52
CA SER A 203 -9.21 -17.58 -9.20
C SER A 203 -8.00 -18.48 -8.84
N GLY A 204 -7.14 -18.77 -9.82
CA GLY A 204 -5.98 -19.65 -9.71
C GLY A 204 -4.64 -18.98 -10.01
N HIS A 205 -4.42 -17.73 -9.60
CA HIS A 205 -3.05 -17.17 -9.61
C HIS A 205 -2.08 -18.15 -8.93
N ASN A 206 -0.94 -18.39 -9.57
CA ASN A 206 0.09 -19.29 -9.06
C ASN A 206 0.57 -18.80 -7.69
N PRO A 207 0.42 -19.60 -6.61
CA PRO A 207 0.72 -19.14 -5.26
C PRO A 207 2.21 -18.82 -5.05
N LYS A 208 3.10 -19.31 -5.92
CA LYS A 208 4.55 -19.13 -5.81
C LYS A 208 4.99 -17.74 -6.25
N SER A 209 4.59 -17.31 -7.45
CA SER A 209 5.01 -16.05 -8.06
C SER A 209 3.98 -14.91 -7.98
N SER A 210 2.77 -15.17 -7.50
CA SER A 210 1.68 -14.18 -7.54
C SER A 210 1.99 -12.83 -6.90
N GLY A 211 2.77 -12.78 -5.82
CA GLY A 211 3.20 -11.52 -5.23
C GLY A 211 4.12 -10.72 -6.16
N LEU A 212 5.12 -11.38 -6.76
CA LEU A 212 6.07 -10.75 -7.70
C LEU A 212 5.36 -10.26 -8.95
N GLU A 213 4.44 -11.07 -9.49
CA GLU A 213 3.63 -10.72 -10.66
C GLU A 213 2.76 -9.50 -10.38
N ASN A 214 2.09 -9.46 -9.21
CA ASN A 214 1.24 -8.33 -8.85
C ASN A 214 2.06 -7.03 -8.72
N VAL A 215 3.18 -7.09 -7.99
CA VAL A 215 4.07 -5.94 -7.83
C VAL A 215 4.55 -5.45 -9.19
N LEU A 216 5.02 -6.32 -10.09
CA LEU A 216 5.42 -5.91 -11.44
C LEU A 216 4.27 -5.30 -12.25
N GLN A 217 3.07 -5.87 -12.17
CA GLN A 217 1.90 -5.34 -12.87
C GLN A 217 1.57 -3.92 -12.42
N VAL A 218 1.62 -3.65 -11.11
CA VAL A 218 1.42 -2.31 -10.54
C VAL A 218 2.54 -1.37 -10.95
N LEU A 219 3.80 -1.80 -10.85
CA LEU A 219 4.95 -0.99 -11.25
C LEU A 219 4.94 -0.63 -12.74
N ASN A 220 4.43 -1.51 -13.60
CA ASN A 220 4.30 -1.25 -15.03
C ASN A 220 3.21 -0.23 -15.38
N GLN A 221 2.22 -0.03 -14.50
CA GLN A 221 1.21 1.02 -14.65
C GLN A 221 1.74 2.40 -14.24
N MET A 222 2.84 2.45 -13.47
CA MET A 222 3.48 3.69 -13.04
C MET A 222 4.46 4.20 -14.11
N THR A 223 3.91 4.79 -15.18
CA THR A 223 4.68 5.27 -16.35
C THR A 223 5.19 6.71 -16.22
N HIS A 224 4.82 7.43 -15.16
CA HIS A 224 5.14 8.85 -15.00
C HIS A 224 6.12 9.12 -13.84
N GLU A 225 7.08 9.98 -14.14
CA GLU A 225 8.20 10.35 -13.28
C GLU A 225 7.69 11.07 -12.01
N LYS A 226 7.97 10.51 -10.83
CA LYS A 226 7.94 11.12 -9.47
C LYS A 226 6.82 10.71 -8.50
N ASN A 227 5.87 9.86 -8.87
CA ASN A 227 4.88 9.40 -7.89
C ASN A 227 5.47 8.35 -6.94
N GLU A 228 5.17 8.48 -5.65
CA GLU A 228 5.39 7.40 -4.69
C GLU A 228 4.36 6.30 -4.89
N LEU A 229 4.81 5.05 -4.77
CA LEU A 229 3.93 3.90 -4.64
C LEU A 229 3.60 3.71 -3.18
N ILE A 230 2.33 3.82 -2.82
CA ILE A 230 1.83 3.64 -1.45
C ILE A 230 1.14 2.27 -1.38
N THR A 231 1.37 1.52 -0.31
CA THR A 231 0.67 0.27 -0.02
C THR A 231 -0.15 0.39 1.25
N SER A 232 -1.41 -0.05 1.18
CA SER A 232 -2.20 -0.38 2.35
C SER A 232 -2.19 -1.90 2.56
N ILE A 233 -2.00 -2.32 3.81
CA ILE A 233 -1.95 -3.72 4.22
C ILE A 233 -3.02 -3.91 5.29
N GLU A 234 -4.11 -4.60 4.93
CA GLU A 234 -5.39 -4.65 5.67
C GLU A 234 -5.87 -6.08 5.87
#